data_AF-A0A258DY68-F1
#
_entry.id   AF-A0A258DY68-F1
#
_cell.length_a   1.000
_cell.length_b   1.000
_cell.length_c   1.000
_cell.angle_alpha   90.00
_cell.angle_beta   90.00
_cell.angle_gamma   90.00
#
_symmetry.space_group_name_H-M   'P 1'
#
loop_
_entity.id
_entity.type
_entity.pdbx_description
1 polymer ?
#
loop_
_entity_poly.entity_id
_entity_poly.type
_entity_poly.pdbx_seq_one_letter_code
_entity_poly.pdbx_strand_id
1 'polypeptide(L)'
;MLWRTHAQRLLVEGKDTSVFPELYKIVQNQSLDEIGINAPAIHALWTLHGLGAFDTPNNEAVKVATKALSHPSAGVRRAAIQVLPKTAQSFDAIEKAGLFNDTDFRVRLAAVLATTEMPESDGIGRALVNMAEKQENFADMWLKYALTISSKLNERGFRAEFSKRGMNMNPSLMEASLSQKLAFGSRLSVLPLRRMFRQAVPLTPEVGNNEWIVSGDVELRQRDDEPAGYAGVIMVQGNRRDGYGLYFMENKLNFVINQNGKAYKVVTTEPLPNKFSFTAGLQEDGTMKLTINGKEAGSAKTAGLFKKNLDLGLRVGFERSLGADKVA
;
A
#
# COMPACT_ATOMS: atom_id res chain seq x y z
N MET A 1 12.98 -9.12 30.10
CA MET A 1 13.23 -7.81 29.46
C MET A 1 13.91 -6.82 30.39
N LEU A 2 13.43 -6.62 31.63
CA LEU A 2 13.95 -5.62 32.59
C LEU A 2 15.48 -5.48 32.64
N TRP A 3 16.21 -6.57 32.92
CA TRP A 3 17.67 -6.53 33.12
C TRP A 3 18.46 -6.15 31.87
N ARG A 4 18.07 -6.59 30.67
CA ARG A 4 18.79 -6.28 29.42
C ARG A 4 18.60 -4.83 29.00
N THR A 5 17.37 -4.32 29.11
CA THR A 5 17.09 -2.90 28.84
C THR A 5 17.82 -2.01 29.84
N HIS A 6 17.88 -2.41 31.11
CA HIS A 6 18.63 -1.67 32.13
C HIS A 6 20.15 -1.69 31.87
N ALA A 7 20.72 -2.85 31.55
CA ALA A 7 22.14 -2.95 31.20
C ALA A 7 22.48 -2.11 29.95
N GLN A 8 21.65 -2.19 28.90
CA GLN A 8 21.81 -1.35 27.70
C GLN A 8 21.80 0.14 28.05
N ARG A 9 20.83 0.57 28.86
CA ARG A 9 20.75 1.97 29.33
C ARG A 9 22.02 2.38 30.07
N LEU A 10 22.47 1.59 31.05
CA LEU A 10 23.66 1.92 31.85
C LEU A 10 24.92 2.03 31.00
N LEU A 11 25.12 1.11 30.04
CA LEU A 11 26.26 1.14 29.12
C LEU A 11 26.23 2.40 28.25
N VAL A 12 25.08 2.72 27.65
CA VAL A 12 24.92 3.87 26.77
C VAL A 12 25.07 5.19 27.54
N GLU A 13 24.42 5.33 28.69
CA GLU A 13 24.53 6.54 29.54
C GLU A 13 25.96 6.72 30.07
N GLY A 14 26.64 5.62 30.40
CA GLY A 14 28.03 5.63 30.82
C GLY A 14 29.04 5.89 29.69
N LYS A 15 28.62 5.84 28.42
CA LYS A 15 29.48 5.97 27.22
C LYS A 15 30.67 5.01 27.22
N ASP A 16 30.52 3.84 27.83
CA ASP A 16 31.60 2.87 27.95
C ASP A 16 31.82 2.16 26.60
N THR A 17 32.83 2.57 25.85
CA THR A 17 33.19 1.94 24.57
C THR A 17 34.09 0.72 24.75
N SER A 18 34.60 0.45 25.96
CA SER A 18 35.47 -0.70 26.24
C SER A 18 34.74 -2.04 26.06
N VAL A 19 33.41 -2.02 26.12
CA VAL A 19 32.56 -3.22 25.96
C VAL A 19 32.38 -3.66 24.51
N PHE A 20 32.87 -2.90 23.53
CA PHE A 20 32.69 -3.20 22.10
C PHE A 20 33.11 -4.63 21.72
N PRO A 21 34.30 -5.14 22.12
CA PRO A 21 34.70 -6.51 21.78
C PRO A 21 33.73 -7.58 22.29
N GLU A 22 33.17 -7.41 23.49
CA GLU A 22 32.20 -8.35 24.05
C GLU A 22 30.84 -8.25 23.37
N LEU A 23 30.39 -7.03 23.06
CA LEU A 23 29.16 -6.82 22.28
C LEU A 23 29.29 -7.45 20.88
N TYR A 24 30.45 -7.38 20.23
CA TYR A 24 30.68 -8.03 18.94
C TYR A 24 30.53 -9.55 19.04
N LYS A 25 31.07 -10.19 20.08
CA LYS A 25 30.89 -11.64 20.32
C LYS A 25 29.42 -12.00 20.50
N ILE A 26 28.65 -11.17 21.22
CA ILE A 26 27.21 -11.40 21.43
C ILE A 26 26.45 -11.31 20.09
N VAL A 27 26.77 -10.35 19.23
CA VAL A 27 26.15 -10.23 17.90
C VAL A 27 26.50 -11.41 16.98
N GLN A 28 27.72 -11.93 17.07
CA GLN A 28 28.21 -13.04 16.24
C GLN A 28 27.66 -14.41 16.66
N ASN A 29 27.13 -14.54 17.89
CA ASN A 29 26.52 -15.77 18.34
C ASN A 29 25.23 -16.04 17.54
N GLN A 30 25.16 -17.16 16.82
CA GLN A 30 24.01 -17.53 15.99
C GLN A 30 22.97 -18.41 16.72
N SER A 31 23.22 -18.74 17.99
CA SER A 31 22.33 -19.59 18.78
C SER A 31 20.98 -18.92 18.97
N LEU A 32 19.92 -19.71 18.84
CA LEU A 32 18.55 -19.27 19.03
C LEU A 32 18.00 -19.84 20.34
N ASP A 33 17.09 -19.09 20.96
CA ASP A 33 16.24 -19.61 22.03
C ASP A 33 15.12 -20.53 21.48
N GLU A 34 14.31 -21.06 22.38
CA GLU A 34 13.22 -22.01 22.10
C GLU A 34 12.16 -21.46 21.13
N ILE A 35 12.08 -20.14 20.97
CA ILE A 35 11.14 -19.47 20.07
C ILE A 35 11.82 -18.88 18.82
N GLY A 36 13.08 -19.25 18.56
CA GLY A 36 13.82 -18.87 17.36
C GLY A 36 14.41 -17.46 17.39
N ILE A 37 14.56 -16.86 18.57
CA ILE A 37 15.04 -15.49 18.74
C ILE A 37 16.45 -15.49 19.34
N ASN A 38 17.20 -14.43 19.08
CA ASN A 38 18.44 -14.12 19.78
C ASN A 38 18.35 -12.70 20.34
N ALA A 39 17.65 -12.56 21.46
CA ALA A 39 17.45 -11.27 22.11
C ALA A 39 18.78 -10.62 22.55
N PRO A 40 19.79 -11.36 23.07
CA PRO A 40 21.11 -10.79 23.35
C PRO A 40 21.74 -10.08 22.14
N ALA A 41 21.77 -10.71 20.96
CA ALA A 41 22.34 -10.11 19.75
C ALA A 41 21.57 -8.86 19.31
N ILE A 42 20.23 -8.86 19.41
CA ILE A 42 19.41 -7.68 19.12
C ILE A 42 19.79 -6.52 20.03
N HIS A 43 19.86 -6.74 21.34
CA HIS A 43 20.24 -5.70 22.29
C HIS A 43 21.68 -5.24 22.09
N ALA A 44 22.61 -6.14 21.78
CA ALA A 44 24.00 -5.77 21.52
C ALA A 44 24.13 -4.83 20.31
N LEU A 45 23.39 -5.07 19.21
CA LEU A 45 23.32 -4.16 18.06
C LEU A 45 22.80 -2.76 18.46
N TRP A 46 21.73 -2.70 19.25
CA TRP A 46 21.19 -1.42 19.72
C TRP A 46 22.09 -0.69 20.73
N THR A 47 22.81 -1.43 21.59
CA THR A 47 23.79 -0.86 22.51
C THR A 47 24.96 -0.26 21.73
N LEU A 48 25.51 -0.99 20.75
CA LEU A 48 26.54 -0.48 19.84
C LEU A 48 26.07 0.79 19.13
N HIS A 49 24.82 0.82 18.68
CA HIS A 49 24.22 2.00 18.05
C HIS A 49 24.11 3.18 19.03
N GLY A 50 23.61 2.96 20.24
CA GLY A 50 23.53 3.99 21.27
C GLY A 50 24.89 4.55 21.71
N LEU A 51 25.97 3.77 21.54
CA LEU A 51 27.35 4.16 21.82
C LEU A 51 28.06 4.83 20.63
N GLY A 52 27.36 5.10 19.52
CA GLY A 52 27.95 5.73 18.32
C GLY A 52 28.89 4.81 17.55
N ALA A 53 28.81 3.49 17.74
CA ALA A 53 29.72 2.54 17.11
C ALA A 53 29.59 2.50 15.57
N PHE A 54 28.53 3.05 14.99
CA PHE A 54 28.30 3.07 13.54
C PHE A 54 28.58 4.43 12.88
N ASP A 55 29.04 5.43 13.64
CA ASP A 55 29.26 6.80 13.13
C ASP A 55 30.46 6.87 12.18
N THR A 56 31.40 5.93 12.30
CA THR A 56 32.55 5.82 11.41
C THR A 56 32.33 4.71 10.38
N PRO A 57 32.32 5.03 9.07
CA PRO A 57 32.20 4.01 8.02
C PRO A 57 33.31 2.95 8.11
N ASN A 58 33.00 1.72 7.69
CA ASN A 58 33.95 0.60 7.54
C ASN A 58 34.70 0.13 8.79
N ASN A 59 34.27 0.55 9.99
CA ASN A 59 34.85 0.04 11.23
C ASN A 59 34.36 -1.39 11.56
N GLU A 60 34.89 -1.97 12.64
CA GLU A 60 34.56 -3.34 13.04
C GLU A 60 33.07 -3.52 13.37
N ALA A 61 32.42 -2.53 14.00
CA ALA A 61 30.99 -2.58 14.29
C ALA A 61 30.16 -2.71 13.02
N VAL A 62 30.47 -1.92 11.99
CA VAL A 62 29.80 -1.99 10.68
C VAL A 62 29.97 -3.38 10.06
N LYS A 63 31.18 -3.97 10.12
CA LYS A 63 31.42 -5.33 9.61
C LYS A 63 30.63 -6.39 10.38
N VAL A 64 30.56 -6.27 11.70
CA VAL A 64 29.80 -7.18 12.57
C VAL A 64 28.30 -7.09 12.27
N ALA A 65 27.74 -5.89 12.18
CA ALA A 65 26.34 -5.68 11.80
C ALA A 65 26.06 -6.17 10.37
N THR A 66 26.99 -5.97 9.43
CA THR A 66 26.88 -6.47 8.05
C THR A 66 26.79 -7.99 8.02
N LYS A 67 27.62 -8.70 8.80
CA LYS A 67 27.51 -10.16 8.93
C LYS A 67 26.18 -10.60 9.57
N ALA A 68 25.66 -9.80 10.50
CA ALA A 68 24.39 -10.07 11.18
C ALA A 68 23.15 -9.96 10.24
N LEU A 69 23.31 -9.37 9.04
CA LEU A 69 22.26 -9.42 8.01
C LEU A 69 21.90 -10.84 7.58
N SER A 70 22.79 -11.81 7.74
CA SER A 70 22.53 -13.24 7.44
C SER A 70 22.24 -14.08 8.68
N HIS A 71 21.92 -13.46 9.82
CA HIS A 71 21.71 -14.18 11.09
C HIS A 71 20.41 -15.04 11.05
N PRO A 72 20.37 -16.24 11.67
CA PRO A 72 19.19 -17.11 11.67
C PRO A 72 17.92 -16.45 12.23
N SER A 73 18.03 -15.72 13.34
CA SER A 73 16.94 -14.89 13.90
C SER A 73 16.61 -13.70 13.01
N ALA A 74 15.35 -13.63 12.56
CA ALA A 74 14.80 -12.49 11.81
C ALA A 74 14.89 -11.16 12.59
N GLY A 75 14.75 -11.22 13.92
CA GLY A 75 14.88 -10.04 14.78
C GLY A 75 16.28 -9.42 14.73
N VAL A 76 17.32 -10.27 14.61
CA VAL A 76 18.71 -9.80 14.47
C VAL A 76 18.93 -9.20 13.08
N ARG A 77 18.46 -9.85 12.01
CA ARG A 77 18.56 -9.28 10.64
C ARG A 77 17.90 -7.91 10.54
N ARG A 78 16.69 -7.78 11.11
CA ARG A 78 15.97 -6.50 11.21
C ARG A 78 16.76 -5.45 11.99
N ALA A 79 17.28 -5.80 13.17
CA ALA A 79 18.07 -4.86 13.97
C ALA A 79 19.35 -4.43 13.22
N ALA A 80 20.01 -5.35 12.52
CA ALA A 80 21.19 -5.07 11.71
C ALA A 80 20.90 -4.04 10.61
N ILE A 81 19.80 -4.19 9.85
CA ILE A 81 19.36 -3.19 8.86
C ILE A 81 19.19 -1.80 9.52
N GLN A 82 18.58 -1.76 10.70
CA GLN A 82 18.23 -0.51 11.37
C GLN A 82 19.46 0.24 11.89
N VAL A 83 20.48 -0.48 12.39
CA VAL A 83 21.69 0.15 12.95
C VAL A 83 22.78 0.45 11.92
N LEU A 84 22.75 -0.20 10.74
CA LEU A 84 23.72 0.09 9.69
C LEU A 84 23.61 1.54 9.20
N PRO A 85 24.74 2.20 8.87
CA PRO A 85 24.74 3.53 8.25
C PRO A 85 23.90 3.58 6.98
N LYS A 86 23.18 4.68 6.72
CA LYS A 86 22.29 4.81 5.56
C LYS A 86 23.06 5.21 4.30
N THR A 87 23.91 4.30 3.83
CA THR A 87 24.81 4.51 2.68
C THR A 87 24.54 3.51 1.55
N ALA A 88 25.07 3.79 0.36
CA ALA A 88 25.01 2.85 -0.77
C ALA A 88 25.66 1.48 -0.45
N GLN A 89 26.74 1.47 0.34
CA GLN A 89 27.41 0.22 0.76
C GLN A 89 26.49 -0.63 1.65
N SER A 90 25.73 0.00 2.54
CA SER A 90 24.73 -0.71 3.35
C SER A 90 23.58 -1.23 2.49
N PHE A 91 23.14 -0.47 1.48
CA PHE A 91 22.17 -0.97 0.51
C PHE A 91 22.68 -2.24 -0.19
N ASP A 92 23.89 -2.22 -0.73
CA ASP A 92 24.49 -3.37 -1.43
C ASP A 92 24.59 -4.59 -0.49
N ALA A 93 24.93 -4.36 0.78
CA ALA A 93 24.98 -5.42 1.79
C ALA A 93 23.59 -6.02 2.08
N ILE A 94 22.56 -5.18 2.21
CA ILE A 94 21.16 -5.59 2.43
C ILE A 94 20.62 -6.35 1.20
N GLU A 95 20.91 -5.86 -0.01
CA GLU A 95 20.53 -6.50 -1.27
C GLU A 95 21.21 -7.87 -1.41
N LYS A 96 22.53 -7.93 -1.18
CA LYS A 96 23.32 -9.17 -1.25
C LYS A 96 22.85 -10.21 -0.23
N ALA A 97 22.43 -9.78 0.97
CA ALA A 97 21.86 -10.66 1.97
C ALA A 97 20.42 -11.13 1.64
N GLY A 98 19.82 -10.61 0.56
CA GLY A 98 18.50 -11.03 0.09
C GLY A 98 17.33 -10.50 0.92
N LEU A 99 17.53 -9.44 1.72
CA LEU A 99 16.56 -9.04 2.75
C LEU A 99 15.28 -8.39 2.20
N PHE A 100 15.29 -7.90 0.97
CA PHE A 100 14.07 -7.49 0.25
C PHE A 100 13.15 -8.68 -0.09
N ASN A 101 13.66 -9.91 0.00
CA ASN A 101 12.95 -11.16 -0.25
C ASN A 101 12.90 -12.08 0.99
N ASP A 102 13.22 -11.55 2.18
CA ASP A 102 13.30 -12.31 3.43
C ASP A 102 12.01 -13.09 3.72
N THR A 103 12.05 -14.22 4.41
CA THR A 103 10.83 -14.94 4.78
C THR A 103 9.97 -14.17 5.79
N ASP A 104 10.59 -13.33 6.63
CA ASP A 104 9.92 -12.48 7.59
C ASP A 104 9.59 -11.10 7.00
N PHE A 105 8.30 -10.77 6.95
CA PHE A 105 7.80 -9.52 6.40
C PHE A 105 8.29 -8.29 7.15
N ARG A 106 8.62 -8.41 8.44
CA ARG A 106 9.18 -7.31 9.24
C ARG A 106 10.61 -7.00 8.83
N VAL A 107 11.35 -7.99 8.32
CA VAL A 107 12.69 -7.79 7.74
C VAL A 107 12.58 -7.11 6.39
N ARG A 108 11.66 -7.56 5.52
CA ARG A 108 11.34 -6.87 4.25
C ARG A 108 10.98 -5.41 4.48
N LEU A 109 10.09 -5.15 5.45
CA LEU A 109 9.67 -3.80 5.83
C LEU A 109 10.85 -2.95 6.29
N ALA A 110 11.73 -3.48 7.14
CA ALA A 110 12.92 -2.77 7.59
C ALA A 110 13.87 -2.44 6.41
N ALA A 111 14.06 -3.36 5.47
CA ALA A 111 14.88 -3.13 4.28
C ALA A 111 14.32 -2.02 3.39
N VAL A 112 13.00 -2.00 3.15
CA VAL A 112 12.32 -0.95 2.37
C VAL A 112 12.33 0.40 3.10
N LEU A 113 12.18 0.42 4.42
CA LEU A 113 12.27 1.67 5.18
C LEU A 113 13.71 2.22 5.18
N ALA A 114 14.73 1.35 5.22
CA ALA A 114 16.12 1.82 5.15
C ALA A 114 16.42 2.59 3.86
N THR A 115 15.78 2.25 2.73
CA THR A 115 15.98 2.93 1.45
C THR A 115 15.35 4.32 1.38
N THR A 116 14.50 4.72 2.35
CA THR A 116 13.99 6.10 2.42
C THR A 116 15.00 7.09 2.97
N GLU A 117 16.03 6.60 3.65
CA GLU A 117 17.09 7.40 4.28
C GLU A 117 18.42 7.30 3.53
N MET A 118 18.46 6.54 2.42
CA MET A 118 19.65 6.35 1.60
C MET A 118 19.64 7.26 0.37
N PRO A 119 20.81 7.63 -0.18
CA PRO A 119 20.87 8.30 -1.48
C PRO A 119 20.20 7.47 -2.57
N GLU A 120 19.44 8.13 -3.45
CA GLU A 120 18.79 7.46 -4.57
C GLU A 120 19.78 6.68 -5.44
N SER A 121 19.41 5.49 -5.88
CA SER A 121 20.21 4.68 -6.80
C SER A 121 19.35 3.81 -7.70
N ASP A 122 19.90 3.41 -8.85
CA ASP A 122 19.23 2.46 -9.75
C ASP A 122 19.03 1.10 -9.08
N GLY A 123 19.96 0.70 -8.20
CA GLY A 123 19.85 -0.52 -7.40
C GLY A 123 18.61 -0.51 -6.52
N ILE A 124 18.36 0.58 -5.79
CA ILE A 124 17.16 0.74 -4.97
C ILE A 124 15.91 0.64 -5.86
N GLY A 125 15.90 1.34 -7.00
CA GLY A 125 14.82 1.26 -7.98
C GLY A 125 14.49 -0.17 -8.39
N ARG A 126 15.51 -0.97 -8.72
CA ARG A 126 15.34 -2.40 -9.07
C ARG A 126 14.78 -3.23 -7.93
N ALA A 127 15.33 -3.09 -6.73
CA ALA A 127 14.87 -3.83 -5.56
C ALA A 127 13.38 -3.54 -5.27
N LEU A 128 12.98 -2.27 -5.36
CA LEU A 128 11.60 -1.85 -5.14
C LEU A 128 10.64 -2.37 -6.23
N VAL A 129 11.04 -2.37 -7.51
CA VAL A 129 10.22 -2.97 -8.59
C VAL A 129 10.06 -4.48 -8.38
N ASN A 130 11.14 -5.19 -8.03
CA ASN A 130 11.08 -6.62 -7.70
C ASN A 130 10.10 -6.92 -6.55
N MET A 131 10.09 -6.09 -5.53
CA MET A 131 9.13 -6.23 -4.43
C MET A 131 7.71 -5.90 -4.87
N ALA A 132 7.55 -4.92 -5.77
CA ALA A 132 6.26 -4.44 -6.26
C ALA A 132 5.58 -5.40 -7.28
N GLU A 133 6.26 -6.44 -7.74
CA GLU A 133 5.65 -7.49 -8.57
C GLU A 133 5.09 -8.64 -7.74
N LYS A 134 5.41 -8.70 -6.44
CA LYS A 134 4.99 -9.78 -5.53
C LYS A 134 3.71 -9.42 -4.81
N GLN A 135 2.62 -10.12 -5.13
CA GLN A 135 1.29 -9.84 -4.57
C GLN A 135 1.26 -9.95 -3.04
N GLU A 136 2.01 -10.88 -2.46
CA GLU A 136 2.08 -11.07 -1.01
C GLU A 136 2.61 -9.82 -0.28
N ASN A 137 3.54 -9.07 -0.88
CA ASN A 137 4.08 -7.85 -0.28
C ASN A 137 3.02 -6.75 -0.13
N PHE A 138 1.97 -6.80 -0.94
CA PHE A 138 0.88 -5.82 -0.90
C PHE A 138 -0.32 -6.26 -0.08
N ALA A 139 -0.47 -7.56 0.16
CA ALA A 139 -1.42 -8.06 1.14
C ALA A 139 -1.06 -7.58 2.55
N ASP A 140 0.23 -7.32 2.82
CA ASP A 140 0.68 -6.65 4.04
C ASP A 140 0.50 -5.14 3.95
N MET A 141 -0.32 -4.61 4.86
CA MET A 141 -0.66 -3.18 4.92
C MET A 141 0.58 -2.29 5.10
N TRP A 142 1.51 -2.67 5.98
CA TRP A 142 2.66 -1.83 6.34
C TRP A 142 3.71 -1.83 5.23
N LEU A 143 3.98 -3.00 4.65
CA LEU A 143 4.92 -3.14 3.55
C LEU A 143 4.43 -2.42 2.30
N LYS A 144 3.11 -2.48 2.01
CA LYS A 144 2.49 -1.68 0.95
C LYS A 144 2.77 -0.18 1.13
N TYR A 145 2.58 0.38 2.32
CA TYR A 145 2.83 1.81 2.55
C TYR A 145 4.32 2.16 2.45
N ALA A 146 5.20 1.34 3.03
CA ALA A 146 6.64 1.54 2.94
C ALA A 146 7.12 1.50 1.48
N LEU A 147 6.67 0.53 0.68
CA LEU A 147 6.97 0.45 -0.75
C LEU A 147 6.46 1.69 -1.48
N THR A 148 5.26 2.17 -1.15
CA THR A 148 4.71 3.38 -1.78
C THR A 148 5.58 4.60 -1.52
N ILE A 149 5.99 4.82 -0.26
CA ILE A 149 6.83 5.96 0.12
C ILE A 149 8.21 5.81 -0.51
N SER A 150 8.84 4.65 -0.38
CA SER A 150 10.19 4.41 -0.89
C SER A 150 10.28 4.49 -2.41
N SER A 151 9.29 3.95 -3.13
CA SER A 151 9.22 4.07 -4.61
C SER A 151 9.08 5.51 -5.06
N LYS A 152 8.35 6.35 -4.30
CA LYS A 152 8.23 7.78 -4.60
C LYS A 152 9.53 8.54 -4.34
N LEU A 153 10.20 8.24 -3.22
CA LEU A 153 11.50 8.84 -2.91
C LEU A 153 12.61 8.35 -3.85
N ASN A 154 12.43 7.21 -4.51
CA ASN A 154 13.38 6.64 -5.47
C ASN A 154 12.77 6.57 -6.89
N GLU A 155 11.92 7.54 -7.24
CA GLU A 155 11.08 7.50 -8.45
C GLU A 155 11.92 7.32 -9.72
N ARG A 156 13.08 7.99 -9.81
CA ARG A 156 13.97 7.91 -10.98
C ARG A 156 14.41 6.47 -11.26
N GLY A 157 14.96 5.81 -10.25
CA GLY A 157 15.42 4.42 -10.36
C GLY A 157 14.25 3.45 -10.55
N PHE A 158 13.16 3.65 -9.80
CA PHE A 158 11.96 2.81 -9.90
C PHE A 158 11.39 2.85 -11.33
N ARG A 159 11.17 4.03 -11.89
CA ARG A 159 10.61 4.22 -13.23
C ARG A 159 11.54 3.73 -14.33
N ALA A 160 12.85 3.90 -14.18
CA ALA A 160 13.82 3.38 -15.13
C ALA A 160 13.75 1.85 -15.22
N GLU A 161 13.76 1.15 -14.08
CA GLU A 161 13.63 -0.32 -14.07
C GLU A 161 12.24 -0.75 -14.55
N PHE A 162 11.20 -0.08 -14.09
CA PHE A 162 9.81 -0.34 -14.47
C PHE A 162 9.65 -0.26 -16.01
N SER A 163 10.27 0.74 -16.65
CA SER A 163 10.27 0.93 -18.11
C SER A 163 11.08 -0.13 -18.84
N LYS A 164 12.25 -0.50 -18.28
CA LYS A 164 13.11 -1.54 -18.83
C LYS A 164 12.41 -2.90 -18.94
N ARG A 165 11.45 -3.19 -18.05
CA ARG A 165 10.64 -4.41 -18.06
C ARG A 165 9.49 -4.39 -19.08
N GLY A 166 9.37 -3.33 -19.87
CA GLY A 166 8.31 -3.20 -20.88
C GLY A 166 6.91 -3.07 -20.28
N MET A 167 6.81 -2.72 -18.99
CA MET A 167 5.51 -2.51 -18.37
C MET A 167 4.83 -1.27 -18.95
N ASN A 168 3.50 -1.29 -19.07
CA ASN A 168 2.78 -0.15 -19.62
C ASN A 168 2.97 1.06 -18.68
N MET A 169 3.51 2.17 -19.25
CA MET A 169 3.74 3.45 -18.58
C MET A 169 2.49 4.34 -18.48
N ASN A 170 1.39 3.91 -19.09
CA ASN A 170 0.10 4.57 -19.01
C ASN A 170 -1.03 3.51 -19.09
N PRO A 171 -1.10 2.57 -18.13
CA PRO A 171 -2.20 1.63 -18.07
C PRO A 171 -3.45 2.37 -17.63
N SER A 172 -4.61 1.94 -18.14
CA SER A 172 -5.87 2.43 -17.59
C SER A 172 -5.92 2.13 -16.09
N LEU A 173 -6.44 3.04 -15.26
CA LEU A 173 -6.46 2.86 -13.80
C LEU A 173 -7.16 1.56 -13.35
N MET A 174 -8.10 1.06 -14.16
CA MET A 174 -8.82 -0.18 -13.92
C MET A 174 -7.98 -1.43 -14.20
N GLU A 175 -7.00 -1.34 -15.09
CA GLU A 175 -6.11 -2.45 -15.48
C GLU A 175 -4.73 -2.33 -14.86
N ALA A 176 -4.41 -1.15 -14.30
CA ALA A 176 -3.16 -0.88 -13.64
C ALA A 176 -2.95 -1.85 -12.46
N SER A 177 -1.93 -2.69 -12.59
CA SER A 177 -1.35 -3.44 -11.49
C SER A 177 -0.92 -2.50 -10.37
N LEU A 178 -0.64 -3.07 -9.20
CA LEU A 178 -0.27 -2.24 -8.06
C LEU A 178 1.11 -1.60 -8.24
N SER A 179 2.07 -2.28 -8.86
CA SER A 179 3.35 -1.68 -9.28
C SER A 179 3.16 -0.51 -10.24
N GLN A 180 2.21 -0.62 -11.17
CA GLN A 180 1.81 0.49 -12.03
C GLN A 180 1.24 1.65 -11.22
N LYS A 181 0.31 1.39 -10.30
CA LYS A 181 -0.25 2.43 -9.42
C LYS A 181 0.82 3.10 -8.55
N LEU A 182 1.85 2.37 -8.12
CA LEU A 182 3.00 2.95 -7.44
C LEU A 182 3.84 3.85 -8.37
N ALA A 183 4.14 3.37 -9.58
CA ALA A 183 4.87 4.13 -10.59
C ALA A 183 4.19 5.47 -10.92
N PHE A 184 2.85 5.47 -10.93
CA PHE A 184 2.03 6.65 -11.20
C PHE A 184 1.50 7.33 -9.94
N GLY A 185 1.94 6.94 -8.74
CA GLY A 185 1.36 7.43 -7.48
C GLY A 185 1.39 8.95 -7.33
N SER A 186 2.37 9.63 -7.94
CA SER A 186 2.44 11.10 -8.00
C SER A 186 1.34 11.74 -8.86
N ARG A 187 0.70 10.97 -9.74
CA ARG A 187 -0.40 11.34 -10.62
C ARG A 187 -1.76 10.80 -10.15
N LEU A 188 -1.78 10.01 -9.06
CA LEU A 188 -3.01 9.47 -8.49
C LEU A 188 -3.49 10.36 -7.34
N SER A 189 -4.69 10.91 -7.48
CA SER A 189 -5.42 11.47 -6.35
C SER A 189 -6.28 10.37 -5.72
N VAL A 190 -5.94 9.96 -4.48
CA VAL A 190 -6.68 8.92 -3.75
C VAL A 190 -7.48 9.57 -2.62
N LEU A 191 -8.80 9.40 -2.67
CA LEU A 191 -9.73 9.92 -1.67
C LEU A 191 -10.33 8.77 -0.85
N PRO A 192 -9.77 8.44 0.35
CA PRO A 192 -10.32 7.39 1.19
C PRO A 192 -11.63 7.86 1.85
N LEU A 193 -12.68 7.03 1.76
CA LEU A 193 -13.94 7.27 2.46
C LEU A 193 -13.79 6.92 3.94
N ARG A 194 -13.91 7.91 4.83
CA ARG A 194 -13.93 7.69 6.28
C ARG A 194 -15.35 7.33 6.74
N ARG A 195 -15.49 6.26 7.51
CA ARG A 195 -16.74 5.94 8.24
C ARG A 195 -16.86 6.92 9.42
N MET A 196 -17.78 7.91 9.37
CA MET A 196 -18.44 8.70 10.46
C MET A 196 -18.52 10.23 10.17
N PHE A 197 -19.73 10.82 10.03
CA PHE A 197 -20.74 11.29 11.04
C PHE A 197 -20.60 12.73 11.59
N ARG A 198 -19.72 13.59 11.06
CA ARG A 198 -19.82 15.05 11.27
C ARG A 198 -19.63 15.78 9.96
N GLN A 199 -20.41 16.85 9.73
CA GLN A 199 -20.45 17.70 8.53
C GLN A 199 -19.11 17.72 7.80
N ALA A 200 -18.93 16.77 6.88
CA ALA A 200 -17.72 16.65 6.11
C ALA A 200 -17.86 17.62 4.95
N VAL A 201 -16.80 18.38 4.68
CA VAL A 201 -16.65 19.08 3.40
C VAL A 201 -17.01 18.09 2.29
N PRO A 202 -17.89 18.45 1.33
CA PRO A 202 -18.24 17.56 0.24
C PRO A 202 -16.96 17.07 -0.45
N LEU A 203 -16.82 15.75 -0.60
CA LEU A 203 -15.69 15.20 -1.35
C LEU A 203 -15.86 15.63 -2.82
N THR A 204 -14.87 16.27 -3.41
CA THR A 204 -14.93 16.71 -4.82
C THR A 204 -13.80 16.07 -5.62
N PRO A 205 -13.91 14.77 -6.00
CA PRO A 205 -12.96 14.14 -6.91
C PRO A 205 -12.81 14.92 -8.22
N GLU A 206 -11.57 15.04 -8.69
CA GLU A 206 -11.23 15.70 -9.96
C GLU A 206 -11.36 14.71 -11.13
N VAL A 207 -12.53 14.68 -11.75
CA VAL A 207 -12.84 13.77 -12.88
C VAL A 207 -12.71 14.42 -14.25
N GLY A 208 -12.50 15.74 -14.30
CA GLY A 208 -12.35 16.49 -15.55
C GLY A 208 -11.06 16.15 -16.27
N ASN A 209 -11.17 15.63 -17.49
CA ASN A 209 -10.11 15.14 -18.36
C ASN A 209 -9.23 14.05 -17.72
N ASN A 210 -9.74 13.38 -16.69
CA ASN A 210 -9.04 12.32 -15.97
C ASN A 210 -9.80 11.00 -16.06
N GLU A 211 -9.07 9.91 -16.22
CA GLU A 211 -9.57 8.59 -15.84
C GLU A 211 -9.87 8.56 -14.34
N TRP A 212 -10.86 7.78 -13.93
CA TRP A 212 -11.16 7.61 -12.51
C TRP A 212 -11.72 6.24 -12.21
N ILE A 213 -11.49 5.80 -10.98
CA ILE A 213 -12.04 4.56 -10.45
C ILE A 213 -12.62 4.80 -9.07
N VAL A 214 -13.61 4.00 -8.73
CA VAL A 214 -14.07 3.80 -7.37
C VAL A 214 -14.08 2.31 -7.07
N SER A 215 -13.66 1.95 -5.88
CA SER A 215 -13.65 0.57 -5.41
C SER A 215 -14.05 0.51 -3.94
N GLY A 216 -14.56 -0.65 -3.54
CA GLY A 216 -14.93 -0.89 -2.16
C GLY A 216 -15.43 -2.32 -1.95
N ASP A 217 -15.61 -2.66 -0.68
CA ASP A 217 -16.17 -3.94 -0.24
C ASP A 217 -17.62 -3.73 0.22
N VAL A 218 -18.49 -4.64 -0.18
CA VAL A 218 -19.89 -4.67 0.21
C VAL A 218 -20.17 -5.95 1.00
N GLU A 219 -20.83 -5.78 2.14
CA GLU A 219 -21.48 -6.86 2.89
C GLU A 219 -22.99 -6.61 2.86
N LEU A 220 -23.70 -7.44 2.11
CA LEU A 220 -25.14 -7.48 2.07
C LEU A 220 -25.64 -8.27 3.28
N ARG A 221 -26.45 -7.63 4.13
CA ARG A 221 -27.09 -8.26 5.29
C ARG A 221 -28.57 -8.34 5.01
N GLN A 222 -29.09 -9.54 4.85
CA GLN A 222 -30.53 -9.80 4.85
C GLN A 222 -30.92 -10.16 6.28
N ARG A 223 -31.86 -9.42 6.86
CA ARG A 223 -32.49 -9.83 8.12
C ARG A 223 -33.74 -10.63 7.80
N ASP A 224 -34.10 -11.55 8.69
CA ASP A 224 -35.25 -12.43 8.53
C ASP A 224 -36.59 -11.67 8.45
N ASP A 225 -36.63 -10.41 8.92
CA ASP A 225 -37.79 -9.53 8.98
C ASP A 225 -37.87 -8.47 7.85
N GLU A 226 -36.90 -8.42 6.93
CA GLU A 226 -36.89 -7.48 5.81
C GLU A 226 -37.28 -8.16 4.47
N PRO A 227 -38.08 -7.50 3.60
CA PRO A 227 -38.41 -8.05 2.29
C PRO A 227 -37.15 -8.39 1.49
N ALA A 228 -37.20 -9.47 0.71
CA ALA A 228 -36.06 -9.93 -0.06
C ALA A 228 -35.62 -8.89 -1.12
N GLY A 229 -34.54 -8.17 -0.82
CA GLY A 229 -33.78 -7.46 -1.82
C GLY A 229 -32.95 -6.30 -1.28
N TYR A 230 -32.22 -5.66 -2.19
CA TYR A 230 -31.35 -4.54 -1.91
C TYR A 230 -31.67 -3.40 -2.86
N ALA A 231 -31.97 -2.23 -2.31
CA ALA A 231 -32.11 -0.99 -3.06
C ALA A 231 -31.45 0.14 -2.28
N GLY A 232 -30.74 1.03 -2.96
CA GLY A 232 -30.07 2.14 -2.29
C GLY A 232 -28.85 2.65 -3.04
N VAL A 233 -28.55 3.93 -2.83
CA VAL A 233 -27.36 4.56 -3.40
C VAL A 233 -26.13 4.11 -2.62
N ILE A 234 -25.10 3.61 -3.32
CA ILE A 234 -23.75 3.48 -2.75
C ILE A 234 -23.07 4.84 -2.83
N MET A 235 -23.07 5.42 -4.03
CA MET A 235 -22.46 6.72 -4.27
C MET A 235 -23.01 7.43 -5.51
N VAL A 236 -22.92 8.76 -5.49
CA VAL A 236 -23.29 9.61 -6.62
C VAL A 236 -22.44 10.90 -6.59
N GLN A 237 -21.97 11.35 -7.75
CA GLN A 237 -21.39 12.68 -7.93
C GLN A 237 -22.02 13.35 -9.16
N GLY A 238 -22.19 14.68 -9.12
CA GLY A 238 -22.84 15.41 -10.21
C GLY A 238 -24.38 15.29 -10.20
N ASN A 239 -24.97 15.39 -11.39
CA ASN A 239 -26.41 15.48 -11.63
C ASN A 239 -26.86 14.65 -12.85
N ARG A 240 -28.11 14.83 -13.29
CA ARG A 240 -28.70 14.10 -14.44
C ARG A 240 -28.11 14.52 -15.81
N ARG A 241 -27.52 15.70 -15.90
CA ARG A 241 -26.85 16.19 -17.11
C ARG A 241 -25.42 15.64 -17.17
N ASP A 242 -24.64 15.87 -16.11
CA ASP A 242 -23.25 15.46 -16.00
C ASP A 242 -23.01 14.89 -14.60
N GLY A 243 -22.69 13.60 -14.53
CA GLY A 243 -22.54 12.91 -13.25
C GLY A 243 -22.38 11.40 -13.40
N TYR A 244 -22.17 10.73 -12.28
CA TYR A 244 -22.11 9.27 -12.24
C TYR A 244 -22.64 8.75 -10.91
N GLY A 245 -23.10 7.50 -10.92
CA GLY A 245 -23.70 6.88 -9.76
C GLY A 245 -23.55 5.37 -9.76
N LEU A 246 -23.41 4.81 -8.56
CA LEU A 246 -23.40 3.39 -8.28
C LEU A 246 -24.45 3.10 -7.21
N TYR A 247 -25.42 2.25 -7.54
CA TYR A 247 -26.57 1.99 -6.66
C TYR A 247 -27.13 0.58 -6.86
N PHE A 248 -27.76 0.06 -5.81
CA PHE A 248 -28.57 -1.15 -5.88
C PHE A 248 -29.99 -0.82 -6.34
N MET A 249 -30.49 -1.63 -7.28
CA MET A 249 -31.89 -1.64 -7.69
C MET A 249 -32.21 -3.04 -8.19
N GLU A 250 -33.32 -3.63 -7.72
CA GLU A 250 -33.75 -4.98 -8.10
C GLU A 250 -32.65 -6.04 -7.91
N ASN A 251 -31.92 -5.98 -6.79
CA ASN A 251 -30.81 -6.89 -6.46
C ASN A 251 -29.62 -6.86 -7.43
N LYS A 252 -29.58 -5.85 -8.30
CA LYS A 252 -28.48 -5.63 -9.24
C LYS A 252 -27.73 -4.37 -8.87
N LEU A 253 -26.42 -4.40 -9.11
CA LEU A 253 -25.59 -3.23 -9.00
C LEU A 253 -25.64 -2.49 -10.34
N ASN A 254 -26.08 -1.23 -10.28
CA ASN A 254 -26.26 -0.36 -11.42
C ASN A 254 -25.17 0.70 -11.38
N PHE A 255 -24.35 0.75 -12.43
CA PHE A 255 -23.35 1.78 -12.65
C PHE A 255 -23.82 2.68 -13.81
N VAL A 256 -24.01 3.97 -13.54
CA VAL A 256 -24.51 4.94 -14.52
C VAL A 256 -23.54 6.10 -14.65
N ILE A 257 -23.30 6.53 -15.89
CA ILE A 257 -22.60 7.78 -16.22
C ILE A 257 -23.53 8.62 -17.10
N ASN A 258 -23.77 9.87 -16.70
CA ASN A 258 -24.50 10.87 -17.48
C ASN A 258 -23.50 11.86 -18.08
N GLN A 259 -23.60 12.11 -19.38
CA GLN A 259 -22.80 13.12 -20.08
C GLN A 259 -23.69 13.91 -21.03
N ASN A 260 -23.73 15.24 -20.87
CA ASN A 260 -24.60 16.13 -21.63
C ASN A 260 -26.08 15.67 -21.66
N GLY A 261 -26.57 15.08 -20.57
CA GLY A 261 -27.95 14.58 -20.43
C GLY A 261 -28.20 13.18 -21.00
N LYS A 262 -27.21 12.56 -21.64
CA LYS A 262 -27.30 11.17 -22.10
C LYS A 262 -26.78 10.22 -21.03
N ALA A 263 -27.59 9.24 -20.65
CA ALA A 263 -27.23 8.20 -19.70
C ALA A 263 -26.60 6.99 -20.39
N TYR A 264 -25.49 6.50 -19.83
CA TYR A 264 -24.82 5.25 -20.15
C TYR A 264 -24.87 4.36 -18.91
N LYS A 265 -25.17 3.06 -19.09
CA LYS A 265 -25.49 2.16 -17.98
C LYS A 265 -24.81 0.81 -18.15
N VAL A 266 -24.24 0.32 -17.06
CA VAL A 266 -23.80 -1.06 -16.89
C VAL A 266 -24.57 -1.64 -15.69
N VAL A 267 -25.15 -2.82 -15.85
CA VAL A 267 -25.92 -3.51 -14.81
C VAL A 267 -25.40 -4.92 -14.67
N THR A 268 -25.19 -5.37 -13.43
CA THR A 268 -24.83 -6.76 -13.17
C THR A 268 -25.93 -7.71 -13.63
N THR A 269 -25.57 -8.72 -14.41
CA THR A 269 -26.50 -9.76 -14.88
C THR A 269 -26.56 -10.96 -13.94
N GLU A 270 -25.42 -11.31 -13.35
CA GLU A 270 -25.30 -12.41 -12.40
C GLU A 270 -25.78 -12.03 -10.99
N PRO A 271 -26.30 -12.99 -10.21
CA PRO A 271 -26.60 -12.78 -8.79
C PRO A 271 -25.37 -12.33 -8.02
N LEU A 272 -25.55 -11.32 -7.15
CA LEU A 272 -24.46 -10.79 -6.33
C LEU A 272 -24.26 -11.64 -5.07
N PRO A 273 -23.02 -12.02 -4.72
CA PRO A 273 -22.73 -12.69 -3.46
C PRO A 273 -23.08 -11.82 -2.25
N ASN A 274 -23.29 -12.42 -1.07
CA ASN A 274 -23.51 -11.67 0.16
C ASN A 274 -22.30 -10.79 0.55
N LYS A 275 -21.10 -11.20 0.16
CA LYS A 275 -19.86 -10.45 0.37
C LYS A 275 -19.08 -10.38 -0.93
N PHE A 276 -18.77 -9.18 -1.38
CA PHE A 276 -18.00 -8.98 -2.61
C PHE A 276 -17.26 -7.65 -2.61
N SER A 277 -16.19 -7.58 -3.39
CA SER A 277 -15.56 -6.32 -3.76
C SER A 277 -16.03 -5.87 -5.13
N PHE A 278 -16.10 -4.55 -5.35
CA PHE A 278 -16.39 -3.98 -6.66
C PHE A 278 -15.31 -3.00 -7.09
N THR A 279 -15.12 -2.85 -8.40
CA THR A 279 -14.45 -1.70 -9.00
C THR A 279 -15.31 -1.16 -10.13
N ALA A 280 -15.59 0.14 -10.15
CA ALA A 280 -16.27 0.83 -11.22
C ALA A 280 -15.45 2.04 -11.68
N GLY A 281 -15.47 2.38 -12.97
CA GLY A 281 -14.67 3.52 -13.44
C GLY A 281 -14.91 3.88 -14.90
N LEU A 282 -14.25 4.95 -15.31
CA LEU A 282 -14.22 5.47 -16.68
C LEU A 282 -12.76 5.60 -17.15
N GLN A 283 -12.45 4.93 -18.26
CA GLN A 283 -11.13 4.92 -18.90
C GLN A 283 -10.99 6.08 -19.90
N GLU A 284 -9.75 6.39 -20.30
CA GLU A 284 -9.35 7.54 -21.13
C GLU A 284 -10.02 7.48 -22.49
N ASP A 285 -10.16 6.27 -23.02
CA ASP A 285 -10.83 6.00 -24.28
C ASP A 285 -12.37 6.16 -24.20
N GLY A 286 -12.95 6.43 -23.03
CA GLY A 286 -14.38 6.54 -22.80
C GLY A 286 -15.08 5.22 -22.45
N THR A 287 -14.34 4.15 -22.17
CA THR A 287 -14.93 2.89 -21.73
C THR A 287 -15.30 2.97 -20.25
N MET A 288 -16.58 2.77 -19.94
CA MET A 288 -17.04 2.58 -18.56
C MET A 288 -17.09 1.09 -18.24
N LYS A 289 -16.63 0.68 -17.06
CA LYS A 289 -16.54 -0.73 -16.69
C LYS A 289 -16.91 -0.96 -15.23
N LEU A 290 -17.51 -2.11 -14.95
CA LEU A 290 -17.84 -2.59 -13.62
C LEU A 290 -17.28 -4.01 -13.44
N THR A 291 -16.59 -4.25 -12.33
CA THR A 291 -16.10 -5.57 -11.94
C THR A 291 -16.60 -5.96 -10.56
N ILE A 292 -16.85 -7.26 -10.36
CA ILE A 292 -17.23 -7.88 -9.09
C ILE A 292 -16.20 -8.95 -8.78
N ASN A 293 -15.55 -8.86 -7.61
CA ASN A 293 -14.46 -9.75 -7.20
C ASN A 293 -13.36 -9.87 -8.28
N GLY A 294 -13.05 -8.75 -8.95
CA GLY A 294 -12.07 -8.68 -10.04
C GLY A 294 -12.54 -9.25 -11.39
N LYS A 295 -13.72 -9.88 -11.46
CA LYS A 295 -14.29 -10.38 -12.73
C LYS A 295 -15.17 -9.32 -13.37
N GLU A 296 -15.13 -9.21 -14.69
CA GLU A 296 -15.97 -8.27 -15.42
C GLU A 296 -17.45 -8.60 -15.23
N ALA A 297 -18.22 -7.61 -14.77
CA ALA A 297 -19.67 -7.69 -14.66
C ALA A 297 -20.38 -6.91 -15.78
N GLY A 298 -19.65 -6.02 -16.46
CA GLY A 298 -20.08 -5.41 -17.71
C GLY A 298 -19.26 -4.18 -18.08
N SER A 299 -19.40 -3.74 -19.32
CA SER A 299 -18.75 -2.56 -19.89
C SER A 299 -19.63 -1.89 -20.94
N ALA A 300 -19.42 -0.59 -21.16
CA ALA A 300 -20.12 0.19 -22.18
C ALA A 300 -19.25 1.36 -22.68
N LYS A 301 -19.54 1.88 -23.88
CA LYS A 301 -18.84 3.05 -24.44
C LYS A 301 -19.61 4.34 -24.17
N THR A 302 -18.96 5.31 -23.52
CA THR A 302 -19.50 6.66 -23.28
C THR A 302 -19.03 7.63 -24.37
N ALA A 303 -19.31 8.93 -24.22
CA ALA A 303 -18.81 9.96 -25.14
C ALA A 303 -17.32 10.31 -24.90
N GLY A 304 -16.63 9.65 -23.97
CA GLY A 304 -15.25 9.94 -23.57
C GLY A 304 -15.14 10.35 -22.10
N LEU A 305 -14.04 10.99 -21.72
CA LEU A 305 -13.88 11.59 -20.39
C LEU A 305 -14.80 12.81 -20.19
N PHE A 306 -15.12 13.12 -18.92
CA PHE A 306 -15.73 14.39 -18.57
C PHE A 306 -14.80 15.54 -18.97
N LYS A 307 -15.31 16.60 -19.61
CA LYS A 307 -14.47 17.73 -20.04
C LYS A 307 -14.12 18.72 -18.93
N LYS A 308 -14.91 18.71 -17.84
CA LYS A 308 -14.78 19.57 -16.67
C LYS A 308 -15.08 18.75 -15.41
N ASN A 309 -14.62 19.24 -14.26
CA ASN A 309 -15.03 18.68 -12.98
C ASN A 309 -16.54 18.87 -12.76
N LEU A 310 -17.12 18.00 -11.93
CA LEU A 310 -18.54 18.01 -11.64
C LEU A 310 -18.86 19.00 -10.50
N ASP A 311 -19.89 19.82 -10.70
CA ASP A 311 -20.24 20.90 -9.78
C ASP A 311 -20.75 20.42 -8.42
N LEU A 312 -21.39 19.24 -8.39
CA LEU A 312 -21.92 18.65 -7.17
C LEU A 312 -20.95 17.59 -6.65
N GLY A 313 -20.49 17.79 -5.42
CA GLY A 313 -19.60 16.84 -4.73
C GLY A 313 -20.17 15.43 -4.59
N LEU A 314 -19.26 14.49 -4.40
CA LEU A 314 -19.52 13.08 -4.15
C LEU A 314 -20.32 12.93 -2.85
N ARG A 315 -21.48 12.29 -2.98
CA ARG A 315 -22.35 11.84 -1.91
C ARG A 315 -22.22 10.33 -1.81
N VAL A 316 -21.94 9.85 -0.62
CA VAL A 316 -21.92 8.41 -0.31
C VAL A 316 -23.10 8.13 0.60
N GLY A 317 -23.93 7.18 0.19
CA GLY A 317 -25.12 6.76 0.93
C GLY A 317 -24.94 5.34 1.41
N PHE A 318 -25.53 5.04 2.56
CA PHE A 318 -25.99 3.69 2.85
C PHE A 318 -27.48 3.80 3.08
N GLU A 319 -28.25 3.63 2.00
CA GLU A 319 -29.70 3.73 2.10
C GLU A 319 -30.27 2.32 2.25
N ARG A 320 -30.96 2.09 3.37
CA ARG A 320 -31.54 0.79 3.74
C ARG A 320 -32.95 0.57 3.21
N SER A 321 -33.58 1.61 2.66
CA SER A 321 -34.94 1.52 2.17
C SER A 321 -35.00 0.85 0.80
N LEU A 322 -35.85 -0.17 0.73
CA LEU A 322 -36.28 -0.84 -0.49
C LEU A 322 -37.04 0.16 -1.38
N GLY A 323 -37.33 -0.22 -2.63
CA GLY A 323 -38.12 0.61 -3.53
C GLY A 323 -39.51 1.01 -3.00
N ALA A 324 -40.32 1.61 -3.86
CA ALA A 324 -41.63 2.23 -3.57
C ALA A 324 -41.62 3.41 -2.58
N ASP A 325 -40.76 3.43 -1.56
CA ASP A 325 -40.65 4.53 -0.57
C ASP A 325 -39.84 5.75 -1.07
N LYS A 326 -39.49 5.81 -2.36
CA LYS A 326 -38.56 6.81 -2.93
C LYS A 326 -39.10 7.51 -4.17
N VAL A 327 -40.34 8.01 -4.10
CA VAL A 327 -40.87 8.96 -5.09
C VAL A 327 -40.99 10.33 -4.44
N ALA A 328 -39.93 11.14 -4.61
CA ALA A 328 -39.97 12.60 -4.77
C ALA A 328 -38.59 13.07 -5.27
#